data_AF-A0A0J8B515-F1
#
_entry.id   AF-A0A0J8B515-F1
#
_cell.length_a   1.000
_cell.length_b   1.000
_cell.length_c   1.000
_cell.angle_alpha   90.00
_cell.angle_beta   90.00
_cell.angle_gamma   90.00
#
_symmetry.space_group_name_H-M   'P 1'
#
loop_
_entity.id
_entity.type
_entity.pdbx_description
1 polymer ?
#
loop_
_entity_poly.entity_id
_entity_poly.type
_entity_poly.pdbx_seq_one_letter_code
_entity_poly.pdbx_strand_id
1 'polypeptide(L)'
;MYLSGGTCVALVMFGGETMKIFYGTVCGPACKVTNPLTTIEWVLNAIGMIAFAFRGHNLVLEIQGTMPTSTKYPSRIPMWRGVKCAYVIIGLCLFSVAIGGYWAYGNLIIPTNEGLLNAVHKYHEHDTSMFILCFTSLLVVIHILSSFQIYAMPVFDNMESRYTSCKERPCPRWLRSGIRAFFGCLVVFIAFALPFLPSLAGLLGGIALPVTLAYPCFMWINIKEPRKFSLMWYLNWGLGCLGILLSILLVTGAIWSIVITGIPVHFFKTE
;
A
#
# COMPACT_ATOMS: atom_id res chain seq x y z
N MET A 1 8.43 -8.98 7.11
CA MET A 1 9.50 -8.58 6.16
C MET A 1 8.96 -8.30 4.74
N TYR A 2 8.47 -9.30 3.98
CA TYR A 2 8.00 -9.10 2.59
C TYR A 2 6.88 -8.05 2.44
N LEU A 3 5.97 -8.01 3.41
CA LEU A 3 4.80 -7.17 3.36
C LEU A 3 5.12 -5.67 3.56
N SER A 4 6.01 -5.33 4.51
CA SER A 4 6.38 -3.93 4.78
C SER A 4 7.47 -3.42 3.83
N GLY A 5 8.40 -4.29 3.37
CA GLY A 5 9.33 -3.95 2.30
C GLY A 5 8.62 -3.65 0.96
N GLY A 6 7.60 -4.43 0.61
CA GLY A 6 6.75 -4.15 -0.54
C GLY A 6 5.97 -2.83 -0.41
N THR A 7 5.52 -2.47 0.80
CA THR A 7 4.89 -1.16 1.05
C THR A 7 5.89 0.00 0.94
N CYS A 8 7.14 -0.17 1.38
CA CYS A 8 8.18 0.85 1.19
C CYS A 8 8.46 1.10 -0.29
N VAL A 9 8.54 0.03 -1.09
CA VAL A 9 8.72 0.14 -2.55
C VAL A 9 7.52 0.88 -3.15
N ALA A 10 6.30 0.49 -2.81
CA ALA A 10 5.08 1.17 -3.26
C ALA A 10 5.06 2.67 -2.89
N LEU A 11 5.42 3.03 -1.66
CA LEU A 11 5.48 4.43 -1.21
C LEU A 11 6.48 5.24 -2.01
N VAL A 12 7.69 4.73 -2.25
CA VAL A 12 8.71 5.44 -3.04
C VAL A 12 8.27 5.61 -4.49
N MET A 13 7.50 4.67 -5.04
CA MET A 13 6.99 4.77 -6.41
C MET A 13 5.84 5.78 -6.54
N PHE A 14 4.86 5.76 -5.64
CA PHE A 14 3.84 6.81 -5.57
C PHE A 14 4.47 8.20 -5.34
N GLY A 15 5.60 8.25 -4.61
CA GLY A 15 6.38 9.47 -4.41
C GLY A 15 7.10 9.93 -5.66
N GLY A 16 7.75 9.00 -6.37
CA GLY A 16 8.42 9.25 -7.65
C GLY A 16 7.46 9.72 -8.73
N GLU A 17 6.25 9.17 -8.77
CA GLU A 17 5.18 9.58 -9.68
C GLU A 17 4.68 10.99 -9.37
N THR A 18 4.48 11.31 -8.08
CA THR A 18 4.15 12.67 -7.63
C THR A 18 5.27 13.66 -7.97
N MET A 19 6.53 13.26 -7.83
CA MET A 19 7.68 14.08 -8.22
C MET A 19 7.78 14.29 -9.72
N LYS A 20 7.40 13.29 -10.52
CA LYS A 20 7.30 13.41 -11.98
C LYS A 20 6.20 14.38 -12.38
N ILE A 21 5.06 14.36 -11.69
CA ILE A 21 3.96 15.33 -11.85
C ILE A 21 4.45 16.74 -11.46
N PHE A 22 5.14 16.89 -10.33
CA PHE A 22 5.74 18.16 -9.91
C PHE A 22 6.73 18.69 -10.97
N TYR A 23 7.62 17.83 -11.47
CA TYR A 23 8.57 18.20 -12.52
C TYR A 23 7.88 18.53 -13.84
N GLY A 24 6.85 17.77 -14.24
CA GLY A 24 6.02 18.03 -15.41
C GLY A 24 5.24 19.34 -15.31
N THR A 25 4.75 19.71 -14.12
CA THR A 25 4.15 21.03 -13.85
C THR A 25 5.14 22.17 -14.07
N VAL A 26 6.43 21.91 -13.82
CA VAL A 26 7.52 22.89 -13.97
C VAL A 26 8.08 22.89 -15.40
N CYS A 27 7.94 21.81 -16.17
CA CYS A 27 8.59 21.63 -17.48
C CYS A 27 7.70 21.23 -18.68
N GLY A 28 6.38 21.10 -18.53
CA GLY A 28 5.38 20.81 -19.59
C GLY A 28 5.20 19.32 -19.97
N PRO A 29 4.05 18.88 -20.53
CA PRO A 29 3.70 17.45 -20.60
C PRO A 29 3.68 16.81 -22.01
N ALA A 30 3.94 15.49 -22.05
CA ALA A 30 3.67 14.59 -23.17
C ALA A 30 2.84 13.38 -22.67
N CYS A 31 1.80 13.00 -23.42
CA CYS A 31 0.80 12.00 -23.02
C CYS A 31 1.00 10.64 -23.73
N LYS A 32 0.78 9.53 -23.00
CA LYS A 32 0.50 8.20 -23.58
C LYS A 32 -0.83 7.67 -23.07
N VAL A 33 -1.57 7.01 -23.96
CA VAL A 33 -2.89 6.43 -23.74
C VAL A 33 -2.75 4.92 -23.62
N THR A 34 -3.48 4.31 -22.67
CA THR A 34 -3.56 2.86 -22.49
C THR A 34 -5.01 2.38 -22.70
N ASN A 35 -5.16 1.22 -23.33
CA ASN A 35 -6.44 0.66 -23.78
C ASN A 35 -7.43 0.35 -22.63
N PRO A 36 -8.76 0.39 -22.89
CA PRO A 36 -9.76 0.22 -21.85
C PRO A 36 -9.93 -1.25 -21.41
N LEU A 37 -9.85 -1.48 -20.10
CA LEU A 37 -10.19 -2.75 -19.44
C LEU A 37 -11.72 -2.98 -19.45
N THR A 38 -12.14 -4.24 -19.31
CA THR A 38 -13.56 -4.63 -19.17
C THR A 38 -14.10 -4.30 -17.77
N THR A 39 -15.42 -4.11 -17.63
CA THR A 39 -16.06 -3.71 -16.35
C THR A 39 -15.74 -4.64 -15.18
N ILE A 40 -15.62 -5.95 -15.44
CA ILE A 40 -15.29 -6.93 -14.39
C ILE A 40 -13.84 -6.75 -13.92
N GLU A 41 -12.91 -6.50 -14.84
CA GLU A 41 -11.50 -6.25 -14.52
C GLU A 41 -11.34 -4.98 -13.69
N TRP A 42 -12.13 -3.93 -13.97
CA TRP A 42 -12.17 -2.70 -13.16
C TRP A 42 -12.60 -2.96 -11.73
N VAL A 43 -13.67 -3.74 -11.53
CA VAL A 43 -14.18 -4.07 -10.20
C VAL A 43 -13.16 -4.89 -9.42
N LEU A 44 -12.56 -5.90 -10.05
CA LEU A 44 -11.50 -6.70 -9.43
C LEU A 44 -10.29 -5.83 -9.06
N ASN A 45 -9.80 -5.00 -9.98
CA ASN A 45 -8.68 -4.11 -9.70
C ASN A 45 -8.99 -3.15 -8.54
N ALA A 46 -10.20 -2.58 -8.48
CA ALA A 46 -10.64 -1.72 -7.39
C ALA A 46 -10.67 -2.45 -6.04
N ILE A 47 -11.19 -3.69 -5.98
CA ILE A 47 -11.17 -4.51 -4.76
C ILE A 47 -9.72 -4.78 -4.32
N GLY A 48 -8.83 -5.06 -5.27
CA GLY A 48 -7.40 -5.23 -4.99
C GLY A 48 -6.74 -3.96 -4.45
N MET A 49 -7.03 -2.80 -5.02
CA MET A 49 -6.52 -1.52 -4.53
C MET A 49 -7.03 -1.18 -3.12
N ILE A 50 -8.30 -1.47 -2.82
CA ILE A 50 -8.86 -1.34 -1.46
C ILE A 50 -8.12 -2.27 -0.50
N ALA A 51 -7.94 -3.54 -0.87
CA ALA A 51 -7.19 -4.51 -0.06
C ALA A 51 -5.74 -4.05 0.18
N PHE A 52 -5.11 -3.44 -0.82
CA PHE A 52 -3.77 -2.86 -0.70
C PHE A 52 -3.73 -1.64 0.23
N ALA A 53 -4.72 -0.73 0.15
CA ALA A 53 -4.80 0.48 0.98
C ALA A 53 -4.95 0.15 2.47
N PHE A 54 -5.69 -0.91 2.82
CA PHE A 54 -5.92 -1.33 4.21
C PHE A 54 -4.86 -2.29 4.78
N ARG A 55 -3.66 -2.35 4.19
CA ARG A 55 -2.56 -3.26 4.57
C ARG A 55 -1.75 -2.80 5.81
N GLY A 56 -2.27 -1.89 6.63
CA GLY A 56 -1.59 -1.30 7.78
C GLY A 56 -1.25 -2.25 8.94
N HIS A 57 -1.75 -3.48 8.92
CA HIS A 57 -1.52 -4.49 9.97
C HIS A 57 -0.04 -4.85 10.20
N ASN A 58 0.86 -4.55 9.25
CA ASN A 58 2.30 -4.73 9.39
C ASN A 58 2.94 -3.92 10.53
N LEU A 59 2.28 -2.84 10.94
CA LEU A 59 2.76 -1.93 11.97
C LEU A 59 2.07 -2.18 13.31
N VAL A 60 1.09 -3.09 13.38
CA VAL A 60 0.30 -3.31 14.60
C VAL A 60 1.16 -3.75 15.76
N LEU A 61 2.14 -4.63 15.54
CA LEU A 61 3.04 -5.09 16.61
C LEU A 61 3.96 -3.96 17.10
N GLU A 62 4.40 -3.07 16.20
CA GLU A 62 5.23 -1.91 16.54
C GLU A 62 4.43 -0.88 17.37
N ILE A 63 3.20 -0.58 16.93
CA ILE A 63 2.28 0.29 17.67
C ILE A 63 1.93 -0.35 19.02
N GLN A 64 1.72 -1.66 19.08
CA GLN A 64 1.43 -2.37 20.32
C GLN A 64 2.61 -2.36 21.30
N GLY A 65 3.84 -2.42 20.79
CA GLY A 65 5.08 -2.37 21.59
C GLY A 65 5.31 -1.02 22.28
N THR A 66 4.75 0.08 21.77
CA THR A 66 4.87 1.41 22.37
C THR A 66 3.77 1.72 23.40
N MET A 67 2.72 0.90 23.49
CA MET A 67 1.65 1.09 24.47
C MET A 67 2.04 0.57 25.86
N PRO A 68 1.69 1.30 26.94
CA PRO A 68 1.97 0.84 28.29
C PRO A 68 1.25 -0.48 28.56
N THR A 69 2.00 -1.48 29.02
CA THR A 69 1.47 -2.79 29.41
C THR A 69 1.81 -3.08 30.85
N SER A 70 0.82 -3.60 31.59
CA SER A 70 1.00 -4.11 32.95
C SER A 70 0.22 -5.41 33.08
N THR A 71 0.61 -6.26 34.04
CA THR A 71 -0.10 -7.51 34.36
C THR A 71 -1.58 -7.28 34.69
N LYS A 72 -1.92 -6.10 35.23
CA LYS A 72 -3.29 -5.70 35.58
C LYS A 72 -4.06 -5.06 34.41
N TYR A 73 -3.37 -4.48 33.44
CA TYR A 73 -3.98 -3.74 32.32
C TYR A 73 -3.34 -4.17 30.99
N PRO A 74 -3.96 -5.11 30.24
CA PRO A 74 -3.41 -5.60 28.98
C PRO A 74 -3.51 -4.56 27.86
N SER A 75 -2.49 -4.46 26.99
CA SER A 75 -2.46 -3.53 25.83
C SER A 75 -3.58 -3.76 24.82
N ARG A 76 -4.24 -4.92 24.83
CA ARG A 76 -5.36 -5.22 23.94
C ARG A 76 -6.50 -4.21 24.06
N ILE A 77 -6.77 -3.69 25.26
CA ILE A 77 -7.87 -2.74 25.50
C ILE A 77 -7.60 -1.38 24.84
N PRO A 78 -6.49 -0.68 25.14
CA PRO A 78 -6.16 0.58 24.45
C PRO A 78 -5.97 0.36 22.95
N MET A 79 -5.36 -0.75 22.53
CA MET A 79 -5.21 -1.09 21.11
C MET A 79 -6.55 -1.18 20.38
N TRP A 80 -7.53 -1.88 20.95
CA TRP A 80 -8.87 -2.02 20.34
C TRP A 80 -9.59 -0.67 20.21
N ARG A 81 -9.43 0.23 21.18
CA ARG A 81 -9.99 1.59 21.11
C ARG A 81 -9.30 2.40 20.03
N GLY A 82 -7.96 2.39 20.01
CA GLY A 82 -7.15 3.09 19.01
C GLY A 82 -7.46 2.64 17.59
N VAL A 83 -7.51 1.32 17.35
CA VAL A 83 -7.86 0.74 16.04
C VAL A 83 -9.24 1.18 15.59
N LYS A 84 -10.27 1.12 16.46
CA LYS A 84 -11.61 1.58 16.09
C LYS A 84 -11.64 3.06 15.71
N CYS A 85 -11.02 3.94 16.50
CA CYS A 85 -10.94 5.36 16.18
C CYS A 85 -10.18 5.61 14.88
N ALA A 86 -9.05 4.94 14.66
CA ALA A 86 -8.24 5.08 13.46
C ALA A 86 -9.03 4.66 12.20
N TYR A 87 -9.71 3.51 12.23
CA TYR A 87 -10.49 3.04 11.08
C TYR A 87 -11.71 3.92 10.78
N VAL A 88 -12.33 4.53 11.80
CA VAL A 88 -13.40 5.53 11.59
C VAL A 88 -12.84 6.76 10.88
N ILE A 89 -11.71 7.31 11.34
CA ILE A 89 -11.08 8.47 10.70
C ILE A 89 -10.65 8.15 9.27
N ILE A 90 -9.99 6.99 9.06
CA ILE A 90 -9.59 6.53 7.73
C ILE A 90 -10.80 6.42 6.81
N GLY A 91 -11.89 5.81 7.29
CA GLY A 91 -13.15 5.71 6.53
C GLY A 91 -13.68 7.10 6.14
N LEU A 92 -13.78 8.03 7.09
CA LEU A 92 -14.25 9.39 6.82
C LEU A 92 -13.39 10.12 5.77
N CYS A 93 -12.07 10.00 5.85
CA CYS A 93 -11.16 10.63 4.89
C CYS A 93 -11.22 9.95 3.50
N LEU A 94 -11.15 8.62 3.43
CA LEU A 94 -11.14 7.92 2.14
C LEU A 94 -12.48 8.01 1.42
N PHE A 95 -13.60 7.82 2.13
CA PHE A 95 -14.91 7.91 1.50
C PHE A 95 -15.25 9.35 1.10
N SER A 96 -14.87 10.36 1.87
CA SER A 96 -15.12 11.76 1.47
C SER A 96 -14.34 12.12 0.20
N VAL A 97 -13.08 11.73 0.09
CA VAL A 97 -12.27 11.95 -1.12
C VAL A 97 -12.79 11.14 -2.31
N ALA A 98 -13.21 9.89 -2.10
CA ALA A 98 -13.76 9.06 -3.18
C ALA A 98 -15.10 9.61 -3.71
N ILE A 99 -16.02 9.98 -2.82
CA ILE A 99 -17.33 10.54 -3.18
C ILE A 99 -17.15 11.90 -3.86
N GLY A 100 -16.33 12.80 -3.27
CA GLY A 100 -16.08 14.11 -3.83
C GLY A 100 -15.36 14.05 -5.19
N GLY A 101 -14.37 13.16 -5.32
CA GLY A 101 -13.68 12.93 -6.59
C GLY A 101 -14.60 12.40 -7.67
N TYR A 102 -15.42 11.39 -7.36
CA TYR A 102 -16.38 10.86 -8.33
C TYR A 102 -17.47 11.88 -8.69
N TRP A 103 -17.93 12.71 -7.75
CA TRP A 103 -18.90 13.77 -8.04
C TRP A 103 -18.32 14.86 -8.96
N ALA A 104 -17.05 15.23 -8.78
CA ALA A 104 -16.39 16.26 -9.58
C ALA A 104 -16.00 15.80 -11.00
N TYR A 105 -15.49 14.58 -11.14
CA TYR A 105 -14.92 14.11 -12.41
C TYR A 105 -15.73 12.98 -13.08
N GLY A 106 -16.63 12.32 -12.35
CA GLY A 106 -17.43 11.21 -12.85
C GLY A 106 -16.59 10.11 -13.50
N ASN A 107 -16.97 9.71 -14.71
CA ASN A 107 -16.30 8.67 -15.49
C ASN A 107 -14.92 9.10 -16.05
N LEU A 108 -14.52 10.37 -15.90
CA LEU A 108 -13.23 10.87 -16.39
C LEU A 108 -12.03 10.40 -15.54
N ILE A 109 -12.26 9.96 -14.30
CA ILE A 109 -11.23 9.34 -13.44
C ILE A 109 -10.85 7.94 -13.94
N ILE A 110 -11.78 7.24 -14.60
CA ILE A 110 -11.60 5.85 -15.01
C ILE A 110 -10.42 5.69 -15.99
N PRO A 111 -10.28 6.48 -17.08
CA PRO A 111 -9.18 6.29 -18.02
C PRO A 111 -7.79 6.72 -17.53
N THR A 112 -7.65 7.42 -16.38
CA THR A 112 -6.34 7.91 -15.95
C THR A 112 -5.53 6.89 -15.15
N ASN A 113 -6.13 5.85 -14.56
CA ASN A 113 -5.48 4.73 -13.84
C ASN A 113 -4.44 5.07 -12.73
N GLU A 114 -4.12 6.33 -12.53
CA GLU A 114 -2.98 6.83 -11.73
C GLU A 114 -3.47 7.69 -10.54
N GLY A 115 -4.75 7.59 -10.20
CA GLY A 115 -5.34 8.21 -9.02
C GLY A 115 -5.82 9.65 -9.20
N LEU A 116 -6.42 10.20 -8.13
CA LEU A 116 -7.10 11.51 -8.14
C LEU A 116 -6.13 12.68 -8.39
N LEU A 117 -4.90 12.61 -7.87
CA LEU A 117 -3.92 13.68 -8.03
C LEU A 117 -3.54 13.88 -9.51
N ASN A 118 -3.39 12.79 -10.25
CA ASN A 118 -3.08 12.86 -11.68
C ASN A 118 -4.28 13.37 -12.50
N ALA A 119 -5.51 13.05 -12.07
CA ALA A 119 -6.72 13.63 -12.68
C ALA A 119 -6.80 15.15 -12.45
N VAL A 120 -6.56 15.62 -11.22
CA VAL A 120 -6.51 17.06 -10.91
C VAL A 120 -5.45 17.75 -11.77
N HIS A 121 -4.25 17.17 -11.86
CA HIS A 121 -3.18 17.74 -12.66
C HIS A 121 -3.58 17.79 -14.14
N LYS A 122 -4.01 16.67 -14.73
CA LYS A 122 -4.35 16.58 -16.15
C LYS A 122 -5.49 17.50 -16.59
N TYR A 123 -6.53 17.65 -15.77
CA TYR A 123 -7.72 18.41 -16.14
C TYR A 123 -7.69 19.87 -15.69
N HIS A 124 -6.90 20.21 -14.67
CA HIS A 124 -6.87 21.56 -14.10
C HIS A 124 -5.48 22.21 -14.09
N GLU A 125 -4.51 21.69 -14.85
CA GLU A 125 -3.18 22.29 -15.01
C GLU A 125 -3.26 23.76 -15.43
N HIS A 126 -4.18 24.10 -16.34
CA HIS A 126 -4.35 25.45 -16.88
C HIS A 126 -5.38 26.30 -16.13
N ASP A 127 -6.36 25.69 -15.47
CA ASP A 127 -7.46 26.42 -14.82
C ASP A 127 -7.17 26.75 -13.34
N THR A 128 -6.23 26.05 -12.70
CA THR A 128 -5.91 26.22 -11.28
C THR A 128 -4.59 26.97 -11.10
N SER A 129 -4.49 27.78 -10.04
CA SER A 129 -3.23 28.45 -9.68
C SER A 129 -2.11 27.44 -9.48
N MET A 130 -1.00 27.65 -10.19
CA MET A 130 0.24 26.87 -10.08
C MET A 130 0.71 26.70 -8.62
N PHE A 131 0.42 27.69 -7.76
CA PHE A 131 0.72 27.62 -6.33
C PHE A 131 -0.01 26.45 -5.63
N ILE A 132 -1.28 26.24 -5.93
CA ILE A 132 -2.09 25.18 -5.30
C ILE A 132 -1.58 23.80 -5.74
N LEU A 133 -1.32 23.62 -7.04
CA LEU A 133 -0.78 22.37 -7.58
C LEU A 133 0.59 22.02 -6.98
N CYS A 134 1.48 23.02 -6.87
CA CYS A 134 2.78 22.89 -6.24
C CYS A 134 2.68 22.54 -4.74
N PHE A 135 1.82 23.26 -4.01
CA PHE A 135 1.63 23.03 -2.58
C PHE A 135 1.06 21.65 -2.28
N THR A 136 0.05 21.20 -3.04
CA THR A 136 -0.52 19.85 -2.91
C THR A 136 0.54 18.79 -3.21
N SER A 137 1.33 18.96 -4.27
CA SER A 137 2.41 18.03 -4.61
C SER A 137 3.46 17.97 -3.50
N LEU A 138 3.86 19.11 -2.93
CA LEU A 138 4.80 19.19 -1.82
C LEU A 138 4.27 18.46 -0.57
N LEU A 139 2.99 18.63 -0.23
CA LEU A 139 2.37 17.93 0.90
C LEU A 139 2.40 16.41 0.71
N VAL A 140 2.11 15.93 -0.51
CA VAL A 140 2.17 14.50 -0.83
C VAL A 140 3.61 13.97 -0.71
N VAL A 141 4.59 14.73 -1.15
CA VAL A 141 6.02 14.39 -0.98
C VAL A 141 6.37 14.25 0.50
N ILE A 142 6.02 15.23 1.33
CA ILE A 142 6.29 15.20 2.78
C ILE A 142 5.60 13.99 3.42
N HIS A 143 4.36 13.71 3.06
CA HIS A 143 3.61 12.54 3.52
C HIS A 143 4.33 11.22 3.16
N ILE A 144 4.88 11.12 1.95
CA ILE A 144 5.56 9.90 1.49
C ILE A 144 6.92 9.72 2.18
N LEU A 145 7.69 10.81 2.34
CA LEU A 145 8.97 10.78 3.04
C LEU A 145 8.81 10.37 4.51
N SER A 146 7.80 10.91 5.19
CA SER A 146 7.50 10.54 6.58
C SER A 146 6.96 9.12 6.69
N SER A 147 6.08 8.69 5.77
CA SER A 147 5.54 7.32 5.75
C SER A 147 6.62 6.28 5.48
N PHE A 148 7.58 6.56 4.59
CA PHE A 148 8.67 5.63 4.29
C PHE A 148 9.44 5.22 5.55
N GLN A 149 9.74 6.18 6.44
CA GLN A 149 10.44 5.89 7.70
C GLN A 149 9.65 4.92 8.59
N ILE A 150 8.34 5.12 8.71
CA ILE A 150 7.46 4.28 9.52
C ILE A 150 7.41 2.85 8.95
N TYR A 151 7.23 2.70 7.63
CA TYR A 151 7.14 1.36 7.01
C TYR A 151 8.48 0.64 6.87
N ALA A 152 9.59 1.38 6.84
CA ALA A 152 10.94 0.81 6.74
C ALA A 152 11.45 0.27 8.09
N MET A 153 10.96 0.81 9.21
CA MET A 153 11.39 0.40 10.56
C MET A 153 11.24 -1.12 10.79
N PRO A 154 10.08 -1.77 10.52
CA PRO A 154 9.97 -3.22 10.67
C PRO A 154 10.91 -4.01 9.75
N VAL A 155 11.30 -3.47 8.59
CA VAL A 155 12.28 -4.12 7.72
C VAL A 155 13.66 -4.09 8.37
N PHE A 156 14.06 -2.92 8.87
CA PHE A 156 15.34 -2.75 9.56
C PHE A 156 15.44 -3.64 10.79
N ASP A 157 14.40 -3.70 11.61
CA ASP A 157 14.38 -4.53 12.82
C ASP A 157 14.44 -6.02 12.49
N ASN A 158 13.75 -6.47 11.44
CA ASN A 158 13.86 -7.87 10.99
C ASN A 158 15.27 -8.22 10.49
N MET A 159 15.91 -7.32 9.74
CA MET A 159 17.28 -7.52 9.26
C MET A 159 18.29 -7.53 10.42
N GLU A 160 18.13 -6.62 11.38
CA GLU A 160 18.97 -6.54 12.59
C GLU A 160 18.78 -7.74 13.52
N SER A 161 17.52 -8.19 13.71
CA SER A 161 17.19 -9.40 14.48
C SER A 161 17.83 -10.64 13.86
N ARG A 162 17.78 -10.77 12.53
CA ARG A 162 18.43 -11.88 11.82
C ARG A 162 19.95 -11.87 11.98
N TYR A 163 20.60 -10.70 11.91
CA TYR A 163 22.03 -10.59 12.21
C TYR A 163 22.35 -11.02 13.66
N THR A 164 21.58 -10.50 14.61
CA THR A 164 21.78 -10.76 16.04
C THR A 164 21.55 -12.24 16.37
N SER A 165 20.55 -12.88 15.75
CA SER A 165 20.28 -14.31 15.89
C SER A 165 21.37 -15.19 15.28
N CYS A 166 22.00 -14.78 14.18
CA CYS A 166 23.08 -15.56 13.56
C CYS A 166 24.44 -15.39 14.24
N LYS A 167 24.70 -14.21 14.82
CA LYS A 167 26.03 -13.83 15.32
C LYS A 167 26.10 -13.67 16.84
N GLU A 168 24.97 -13.81 17.53
CA GLU A 168 24.78 -13.67 18.99
C GLU A 168 25.42 -12.40 19.57
N ARG A 169 25.50 -11.35 18.76
CA ARG A 169 26.12 -10.07 19.11
C ARG A 169 25.24 -8.92 18.64
N PRO A 170 25.23 -7.79 19.36
CA PRO A 170 24.50 -6.61 18.93
C PRO A 170 25.03 -6.12 17.58
N CYS A 171 24.13 -5.65 16.72
CA CYS A 171 24.49 -5.10 15.42
C CYS A 171 25.32 -3.82 15.60
N PRO A 172 26.56 -3.78 15.05
CA PRO A 172 27.40 -2.60 15.18
C PRO A 172 26.83 -1.41 14.40
N ARG A 173 27.05 -0.19 14.89
CA ARG A 173 26.46 1.05 14.31
C ARG A 173 26.75 1.23 12.82
N TRP A 174 27.95 0.88 12.35
CA TRP A 174 28.31 0.97 10.93
C TRP A 174 27.48 0.01 10.07
N LEU A 175 27.19 -1.20 10.56
CA LEU A 175 26.39 -2.18 9.85
C LEU A 175 24.93 -1.75 9.81
N ARG A 176 24.40 -1.18 10.90
CA ARG A 176 23.06 -0.58 10.92
C ARG A 176 22.93 0.53 9.88
N SER A 177 23.90 1.44 9.80
CA SER A 177 23.93 2.49 8.76
C SER A 177 24.04 1.90 7.35
N GLY A 178 24.87 0.87 7.17
CA GLY A 178 25.03 0.14 5.90
C GLY A 178 23.73 -0.53 5.43
N ILE A 179 23.02 -1.23 6.33
CA ILE A 179 21.72 -1.87 6.04
C ILE A 179 20.69 -0.82 5.61
N ARG A 180 20.61 0.31 6.31
CA ARG A 180 19.65 1.39 6.00
C ARG A 180 19.96 2.03 4.64
N ALA A 181 21.24 2.33 4.38
CA ALA A 181 21.67 2.91 3.10
C ALA A 181 21.45 1.93 1.93
N PHE A 182 21.79 0.66 2.12
CA PHE A 182 21.59 -0.39 1.12
C PHE A 182 20.10 -0.56 0.79
N PHE A 183 19.24 -0.67 1.80
CA PHE A 183 17.80 -0.81 1.58
C PHE A 183 17.20 0.42 0.90
N GLY A 184 17.59 1.63 1.32
CA GLY A 184 17.17 2.87 0.66
C GLY A 184 17.58 2.90 -0.81
N CYS A 185 18.84 2.58 -1.11
CA CYS A 185 19.35 2.51 -2.48
C CYS A 185 18.62 1.45 -3.31
N LEU A 186 18.38 0.26 -2.75
CA LEU A 186 17.64 -0.81 -3.40
C LEU A 186 16.21 -0.39 -3.75
N VAL A 187 15.51 0.27 -2.82
CA VAL A 187 14.13 0.75 -3.06
C VAL A 187 14.10 1.81 -4.16
N VAL A 188 15.04 2.77 -4.14
CA VAL A 188 15.17 3.79 -5.19
C VAL A 188 15.49 3.14 -6.54
N PHE A 189 16.41 2.18 -6.57
CA PHE A 189 16.75 1.44 -7.78
C PHE A 189 15.54 0.71 -8.37
N ILE A 190 14.76 0.02 -7.53
CA ILE A 190 13.53 -0.67 -7.98
C ILE A 190 12.51 0.35 -8.51
N ALA A 191 12.35 1.50 -7.86
CA ALA A 191 11.43 2.54 -8.31
C ALA A 191 11.81 3.09 -9.70
N PHE A 192 13.11 3.28 -9.97
CA PHE A 192 13.60 3.68 -11.29
C PHE A 192 13.50 2.56 -12.33
N ALA A 193 13.81 1.32 -11.95
CA ALA A 193 13.83 0.18 -12.86
C ALA A 193 12.42 -0.30 -13.26
N LEU A 194 11.41 -0.12 -12.39
CA LEU A 194 10.06 -0.66 -12.56
C LEU A 194 8.99 0.42 -12.27
N PRO A 195 8.90 1.49 -13.10
CA PRO A 195 7.97 2.60 -12.88
C PRO A 195 6.49 2.21 -13.01
N PHE A 196 6.18 1.04 -13.58
CA PHE A 196 4.81 0.54 -13.76
C PHE A 196 4.25 -0.18 -12.52
N LEU A 197 5.03 -0.39 -11.46
CA LEU A 197 4.56 -1.09 -10.26
C LEU A 197 3.32 -0.47 -9.57
N PRO A 198 3.04 0.86 -9.62
CA PRO A 198 1.77 1.41 -9.16
C PRO A 198 0.55 0.80 -9.86
N SER A 199 0.64 0.51 -11.17
CA SER A 199 -0.43 -0.16 -11.92
C SER A 199 -0.68 -1.60 -11.44
N LEU A 200 0.28 -2.20 -10.73
CA LEU A 200 0.15 -3.52 -10.10
C LEU A 200 -0.41 -3.46 -8.67
N ALA A 201 -0.87 -2.30 -8.19
CA ALA A 201 -1.42 -2.16 -6.84
C ALA A 201 -2.55 -3.17 -6.56
N GLY A 202 -3.44 -3.41 -7.53
CA GLY A 202 -4.50 -4.42 -7.43
C GLY A 202 -3.95 -5.85 -7.24
N LEU A 203 -2.91 -6.21 -8.00
CA LEU A 203 -2.20 -7.49 -7.88
C LEU A 203 -1.51 -7.63 -6.51
N LEU A 204 -0.79 -6.58 -6.08
CA LEU A 204 -0.10 -6.55 -4.79
C LEU A 204 -1.08 -6.69 -3.62
N GLY A 205 -2.26 -6.07 -3.74
CA GLY A 205 -3.38 -6.27 -2.80
C GLY A 205 -3.88 -7.71 -2.79
N GLY A 206 -4.11 -8.29 -3.97
CA GLY A 206 -4.54 -9.69 -4.12
C GLY A 206 -3.58 -10.70 -3.49
N ILE A 207 -2.26 -10.55 -3.71
CA ILE A 207 -1.21 -11.41 -3.10
C ILE A 207 -1.15 -11.22 -1.59
N ALA A 208 -1.51 -10.05 -1.08
CA ALA A 208 -1.48 -9.78 0.35
C ALA A 208 -2.68 -10.37 1.11
N LEU A 209 -3.84 -10.54 0.47
CA LEU A 209 -5.08 -11.00 1.11
C LEU A 209 -4.97 -12.30 1.92
N PRO A 210 -4.23 -13.35 1.49
CA PRO A 210 -4.07 -14.55 2.29
C PRO A 210 -3.34 -14.28 3.60
N VAL A 211 -2.34 -13.40 3.59
CA VAL A 211 -1.56 -13.03 4.79
C VAL A 211 -2.35 -12.07 5.69
N THR A 212 -3.08 -11.14 5.06
CA THR A 212 -3.83 -10.04 5.64
C THR A 212 -5.13 -10.48 6.31
N LEU A 213 -5.89 -11.33 5.63
CA LEU A 213 -7.26 -11.68 5.99
C LEU A 213 -7.37 -13.17 6.36
N ALA A 214 -6.81 -14.07 5.54
CA ALA A 214 -7.03 -15.50 5.74
C ALA A 214 -6.22 -16.07 6.91
N TYR A 215 -4.93 -15.77 6.95
CA TYR A 215 -3.99 -16.25 7.96
C TYR A 215 -4.43 -15.93 9.40
N PRO A 216 -4.76 -14.68 9.78
CA PRO A 216 -5.21 -14.40 11.15
C PRO A 216 -6.52 -15.09 11.52
N CYS A 217 -7.44 -15.29 10.57
CA CYS A 217 -8.69 -16.02 10.82
C CYS A 217 -8.44 -17.49 11.16
N PHE A 218 -7.63 -18.19 10.35
CA PHE A 218 -7.29 -19.59 10.61
C PHE A 218 -6.40 -19.76 11.83
N MET A 219 -5.42 -18.86 12.02
CA MET A 219 -4.57 -18.83 13.20
C MET A 219 -5.39 -18.64 14.48
N TRP A 220 -6.39 -17.75 14.46
CA TRP A 220 -7.27 -17.53 15.61
C TRP A 220 -8.09 -18.78 15.97
N ILE A 221 -8.63 -19.49 14.97
CA ILE A 221 -9.36 -20.75 15.19
C ILE A 221 -8.46 -21.80 15.85
N ASN A 222 -7.21 -21.95 15.37
CA ASN A 222 -6.27 -22.92 15.91
C ASN A 222 -5.78 -22.57 17.32
N ILE A 223 -5.62 -21.28 17.65
CA ILE A 223 -5.14 -20.85 18.98
C ILE A 223 -6.26 -20.84 20.02
N LYS A 224 -7.48 -20.44 19.64
CA LYS A 224 -8.59 -20.25 20.58
C LYS A 224 -9.54 -21.42 20.68
N GLU A 225 -9.43 -22.39 19.77
CA GLU A 225 -10.27 -23.60 19.73
C GLU A 225 -11.75 -23.30 20.06
N PRO A 226 -12.38 -22.36 19.33
CA PRO A 226 -13.77 -21.98 19.62
C PRO A 226 -14.69 -23.19 19.44
N ARG A 227 -15.81 -23.21 20.16
CA ARG A 227 -16.82 -24.28 20.03
C ARG A 227 -17.18 -24.46 18.56
N LYS A 228 -17.06 -25.69 18.06
CA LYS A 228 -17.44 -26.05 16.69
C LYS A 228 -18.90 -25.62 16.45
N PHE A 229 -19.14 -25.00 15.30
CA PHE A 229 -20.43 -24.41 14.91
C PHE A 229 -20.89 -23.15 15.69
N SER A 230 -20.02 -22.53 16.48
CA SER A 230 -20.29 -21.19 17.03
C SER A 230 -20.33 -20.14 15.91
N LEU A 231 -21.08 -19.05 16.11
CA LEU A 231 -21.09 -17.88 15.21
C LEU A 231 -19.66 -17.40 14.90
N MET A 232 -18.80 -17.32 15.92
CA MET A 232 -17.42 -16.87 15.75
C MET A 232 -16.57 -17.87 14.94
N TRP A 233 -16.89 -19.17 15.00
CA TRP A 233 -16.23 -20.19 14.20
C TRP A 233 -16.60 -20.05 12.72
N TYR A 234 -17.91 -19.92 12.41
CA TYR A 234 -18.38 -19.69 11.05
C TYR A 234 -17.85 -18.38 10.47
N LEU A 235 -17.82 -17.31 11.26
CA LEU A 235 -17.33 -16.00 10.82
C LEU A 235 -15.84 -16.06 10.45
N ASN A 236 -14.99 -16.64 11.28
CA ASN A 236 -13.55 -16.75 10.97
C ASN A 236 -13.30 -17.72 9.80
N TRP A 237 -14.03 -18.84 9.74
CA TRP A 237 -13.89 -19.77 8.62
C TRP A 237 -14.34 -19.12 7.29
N GLY A 238 -15.48 -18.42 7.30
CA GLY A 238 -16.02 -17.70 6.16
C GLY A 238 -15.09 -16.59 5.67
N LEU A 239 -14.60 -15.73 6.57
CA LEU A 239 -13.62 -14.68 6.24
C LEU A 239 -12.30 -15.27 5.72
N GLY A 240 -11.86 -16.39 6.30
CA GLY A 240 -10.66 -17.10 5.86
C GLY A 240 -10.76 -17.61 4.43
N CYS A 241 -11.83 -18.35 4.14
CA CYS A 241 -12.11 -18.86 2.80
C CYS A 241 -12.35 -17.73 1.79
N LEU A 242 -13.08 -16.68 2.18
CA LEU A 242 -13.30 -15.50 1.35
C LEU A 242 -11.98 -14.81 0.98
N GLY A 243 -11.05 -14.65 1.93
CA GLY A 243 -9.75 -14.06 1.66
C GLY A 243 -8.90 -14.85 0.67
N ILE A 244 -8.93 -16.19 0.75
CA ILE A 244 -8.25 -17.06 -0.22
C ILE A 244 -8.92 -16.96 -1.59
N LEU A 245 -10.25 -17.06 -1.65
CA LEU A 245 -11.00 -16.98 -2.90
C LEU A 245 -10.78 -15.66 -3.63
N LEU A 246 -10.90 -14.54 -2.89
CA LEU A 246 -10.62 -13.21 -3.43
C LEU A 246 -9.18 -13.08 -3.89
N SER A 247 -8.20 -13.62 -3.15
CA SER A 247 -6.81 -13.62 -3.59
C SER A 247 -6.61 -14.31 -4.93
N ILE A 248 -7.19 -15.51 -5.12
CA ILE A 248 -7.10 -16.25 -6.38
C ILE A 248 -7.74 -15.45 -7.52
N LEU A 249 -8.94 -14.91 -7.32
CA LEU A 249 -9.65 -14.12 -8.34
C LEU A 249 -8.89 -12.85 -8.73
N LEU A 250 -8.35 -12.12 -7.75
CA LEU A 250 -7.61 -10.89 -7.98
C LEU A 250 -6.27 -11.15 -8.68
N VAL A 251 -5.54 -12.19 -8.26
CA VAL A 251 -4.25 -12.54 -8.88
C VAL A 251 -4.46 -13.02 -10.31
N THR A 252 -5.45 -13.89 -10.55
CA THR A 252 -5.77 -14.36 -11.92
C THR A 252 -6.25 -13.23 -12.81
N GLY A 253 -7.15 -12.37 -12.34
CA GLY A 253 -7.63 -11.20 -13.08
C GLY A 253 -6.52 -10.20 -13.40
N ALA A 254 -5.62 -9.94 -12.44
CA ALA A 254 -4.49 -9.05 -12.67
C ALA A 254 -3.46 -9.65 -13.64
N ILE A 255 -3.14 -10.95 -13.55
CA ILE A 255 -2.27 -11.62 -14.51
C ILE A 255 -2.89 -11.56 -15.91
N TRP A 256 -4.20 -11.84 -16.03
CA TRP A 256 -4.92 -11.75 -17.30
C TRP A 256 -4.85 -10.35 -17.89
N SER A 257 -5.13 -9.33 -17.08
CA SER A 257 -5.02 -7.91 -17.45
C SER A 257 -3.62 -7.53 -17.94
N ILE A 258 -2.57 -8.01 -17.26
CA ILE A 258 -1.17 -7.80 -17.66
C ILE A 258 -0.88 -8.48 -19.00
N VAL A 259 -1.37 -9.69 -19.22
CA VAL A 259 -1.16 -10.46 -20.46
C VAL A 259 -1.84 -9.78 -21.65
N ILE A 260 -3.08 -9.31 -21.50
CA ILE A 260 -3.83 -8.66 -22.60
C ILE A 260 -3.32 -7.24 -22.90
N THR A 261 -2.92 -6.49 -21.88
CA THR A 261 -2.45 -5.11 -22.04
C THR A 261 -1.01 -5.09 -22.56
N GLY A 262 -0.25 -6.15 -22.27
CA GLY A 262 1.19 -6.23 -22.48
C GLY A 262 1.93 -5.36 -21.46
N ILE A 263 3.05 -5.84 -20.93
CA ILE A 263 3.94 -4.98 -20.14
C ILE A 263 4.80 -4.23 -21.15
N PRO A 264 4.72 -2.89 -21.27
CA PRO A 264 5.74 -2.14 -21.97
C PRO A 264 7.03 -2.19 -21.13
N VAL A 265 7.81 -3.26 -21.30
CA VAL A 265 9.11 -3.44 -20.63
C VAL A 265 10.12 -2.49 -21.28
N HIS A 266 9.99 -1.21 -20.95
CA HIS A 266 10.96 -0.17 -21.29
C HIS A 266 11.86 0.05 -20.08
N PHE A 267 12.79 -0.88 -19.85
CA PHE A 267 13.72 -0.83 -18.71
C PHE A 267 14.54 0.46 -18.65
N PHE A 268 14.78 1.10 -19.80
CA PHE A 268 15.45 2.40 -19.91
C PHE A 268 14.95 3.11 -21.18
N LYS A 269 14.01 4.05 -21.07
CA LYS A 269 13.74 5.01 -22.15
C LYS A 269 13.88 6.42 -21.58
N THR A 270 14.90 7.14 -22.05
CA THR A 270 15.09 8.58 -21.83
C THR A 270 14.17 9.32 -22.78
N GLU A 271 12.94 9.60 -22.37
CA GLU A 271 12.08 10.64 -22.96
C GLU A 271 11.33 11.36 -21.83
#